data_AF-A0A1H8LH58-F1
#
_entry.id   AF-A0A1H8LH58-F1
#
_cell.length_a   1.000
_cell.length_b   1.000
_cell.length_c   1.000
_cell.angle_alpha   90.00
_cell.angle_beta   90.00
_cell.angle_gamma   90.00
#
_symmetry.space_group_name_H-M   'P 1'
#
loop_
_entity.id
_entity.type
_entity.pdbx_description
1 polymer ?
#
loop_
_entity_poly.entity_id
_entity_poly.type
_entity_poly.pdbx_seq_one_letter_code
_entity_poly.pdbx_strand_id
1 'polypeptide(L)'
;MRTLLTSLLSRLRAVLGLAFALLLAGVGAVSAETARRPAEPRVFGDMEWRSMLFDKGVDLQLVYVSESAYNLGGGTKQLVDYTDQVAVGTTFDLERIVGLKDAVIQVTYTSRAGRNLVDDANLGTFQLVQEVWGRGQVVRLTQMWFQQKYFDDLIN
;
A
#
# COMPACT_ATOMS: atom_id res chain seq x y z
N MET A 1 38.63 -56.84 -9.60
CA MET A 1 38.28 -55.52 -10.20
C MET A 1 36.78 -55.27 -10.34
N ARG A 2 35.94 -56.24 -10.75
CA ARG A 2 34.47 -56.04 -10.93
C ARG A 2 33.69 -55.66 -9.66
N THR A 3 34.12 -56.08 -8.47
CA THR A 3 33.43 -55.84 -7.19
C THR A 3 33.65 -54.45 -6.58
N LEU A 4 34.74 -53.77 -6.97
CA LEU A 4 35.03 -52.39 -6.51
C LEU A 4 34.25 -51.35 -7.32
N LEU A 5 34.00 -51.62 -8.60
CA LEU A 5 33.27 -50.70 -9.47
C LEU A 5 31.77 -50.64 -9.12
N THR A 6 31.19 -51.76 -8.72
CA THR A 6 29.77 -51.86 -8.31
C THR A 6 29.50 -51.19 -6.96
N SER A 7 30.45 -51.25 -6.01
CA SER A 7 30.33 -50.57 -4.70
C SER A 7 30.54 -49.05 -4.80
N LEU A 8 31.34 -48.59 -5.76
CA LEU A 8 31.52 -47.17 -6.04
C LEU A 8 30.26 -46.56 -6.68
N LEU A 9 29.64 -47.27 -7.62
CA LEU A 9 28.40 -46.85 -8.30
C LEU A 9 27.19 -46.83 -7.35
N SER A 10 27.11 -47.75 -6.38
CA SER A 10 26.03 -47.74 -5.38
C SER A 10 26.16 -46.60 -4.38
N ARG A 11 27.39 -46.26 -3.96
CA ARG A 11 27.66 -45.09 -3.10
C ARG A 11 27.36 -43.77 -3.82
N LEU A 12 27.70 -43.67 -5.10
CA LEU A 12 27.42 -42.47 -5.90
C LEU A 12 25.90 -42.23 -6.04
N ARG A 13 25.11 -43.29 -6.26
CA ARG A 13 23.64 -43.22 -6.31
C ARG A 13 23.01 -42.84 -4.98
N ALA A 14 23.54 -43.34 -3.86
CA ALA A 14 23.07 -42.99 -2.53
C ALA A 14 23.34 -41.51 -2.19
N VAL A 15 24.51 -40.98 -2.57
CA VAL A 15 24.87 -39.57 -2.36
C VAL A 15 24.02 -38.64 -3.23
N LEU A 16 23.79 -38.99 -4.50
CA LEU A 16 22.91 -38.24 -5.41
C LEU A 16 21.44 -38.26 -4.94
N GLY A 17 20.95 -39.40 -4.42
CA GLY A 17 19.60 -39.50 -3.86
C GLY A 17 19.40 -38.67 -2.59
N LEU A 18 20.42 -38.62 -1.71
CA LEU A 18 20.37 -37.82 -0.49
C LEU A 18 20.45 -36.31 -0.79
N ALA A 19 21.26 -35.91 -1.77
CA ALA A 19 21.32 -34.52 -2.25
C ALA A 19 19.98 -34.07 -2.87
N PHE A 20 19.31 -34.95 -3.62
CA PHE A 20 18.00 -34.66 -4.20
C PHE A 20 16.88 -34.58 -3.14
N ALA A 21 16.93 -35.42 -2.10
CA ALA A 21 16.00 -35.36 -0.97
C ALA A 21 16.19 -34.09 -0.10
N LEU A 22 17.43 -33.60 0.05
CA LEU A 22 17.72 -32.34 0.74
C LEU A 22 17.27 -31.11 -0.07
N LEU A 23 17.30 -31.18 -1.42
CA LEU A 23 16.74 -30.12 -2.27
C LEU A 23 15.20 -30.05 -2.23
N LEU A 24 14.51 -31.16 -1.95
CA LEU A 24 13.05 -31.20 -1.81
C LEU A 24 12.56 -30.85 -0.39
N ALA A 25 13.40 -31.04 0.64
CA ALA A 25 13.09 -30.65 2.01
C ALA A 25 13.27 -29.14 2.29
N GLY A 26 13.87 -28.39 1.34
CA GLY A 26 14.04 -26.94 1.41
C GLY A 26 12.80 -26.12 1.07
N VAL A 27 11.69 -26.76 0.65
CA VAL A 27 10.38 -26.11 0.55
C VAL A 27 9.77 -26.05 1.95
N GLY A 28 10.49 -25.39 2.87
CA GLY A 28 9.94 -25.02 4.15
C GLY A 28 8.70 -24.18 3.89
N ALA A 29 7.60 -24.55 4.53
CA ALA A 29 6.41 -23.73 4.62
C ALA A 29 6.83 -22.31 4.99
N VAL A 30 6.91 -21.44 3.98
CA VAL A 30 6.80 -20.00 4.19
C VAL A 30 5.42 -19.87 4.79
N SER A 31 5.40 -19.72 6.11
CA SER A 31 4.25 -19.19 6.80
C SER A 31 4.06 -17.82 6.15
N ALA A 32 3.15 -17.75 5.17
CA ALA A 32 2.65 -16.49 4.66
C ALA A 32 2.10 -15.82 5.91
N GLU A 33 2.88 -14.91 6.48
CA GLU A 33 2.39 -13.96 7.45
C GLU A 33 1.27 -13.26 6.70
N THR A 34 0.05 -13.73 6.94
CA THR A 34 -1.13 -13.19 6.28
C THR A 34 -1.12 -11.76 6.69
N ALA A 35 -0.70 -10.87 5.77
CA ALA A 35 -0.58 -9.45 6.04
C ALA A 35 -1.90 -9.03 6.68
N ARG A 36 -1.87 -8.89 8.00
CA ARG A 36 -3.08 -8.68 8.77
C ARG A 36 -3.38 -7.24 8.51
N ARG A 37 -4.50 -7.00 7.81
CA ARG A 37 -4.99 -5.67 7.51
C ARG A 37 -4.82 -4.82 8.78
N PRO A 38 -4.05 -3.71 8.72
CA PRO A 38 -3.91 -2.86 9.89
C PRO A 38 -5.29 -2.52 10.44
N ALA A 39 -5.45 -2.61 11.76
CA ALA A 39 -6.70 -2.32 12.45
C ALA A 39 -6.93 -0.81 12.46
N GLU A 40 -7.28 -0.26 11.30
CA GLU A 40 -7.63 1.15 11.17
C GLU A 40 -9.13 1.35 11.45
N PRO A 41 -9.50 2.36 12.27
CA PRO A 41 -10.88 2.76 12.42
C PRO A 41 -11.47 3.23 11.08
N ARG A 42 -12.52 2.56 10.62
CA ARG A 42 -13.20 2.84 9.35
C ARG A 42 -14.62 3.32 9.63
N VAL A 43 -15.04 4.40 8.99
CA VAL A 43 -16.40 4.98 9.15
C VAL A 43 -17.50 3.96 8.87
N PHE A 44 -17.25 3.02 7.96
CA PHE A 44 -18.20 1.98 7.61
C PHE A 44 -17.84 0.58 8.13
N GLY A 45 -16.82 0.46 9.00
CA GLY A 45 -16.31 -0.81 9.48
C GLY A 45 -15.82 -1.75 8.37
N ASP A 46 -15.75 -3.04 8.71
CA ASP A 46 -15.39 -4.11 7.78
C ASP A 46 -16.65 -4.73 7.18
N MET A 47 -17.14 -4.11 6.10
CA MET A 47 -18.19 -4.70 5.28
C MET A 47 -17.71 -6.02 4.66
N GLU A 48 -18.59 -7.01 4.56
CA GLU A 48 -18.24 -8.37 4.07
C GLU A 48 -17.53 -8.34 2.71
N TRP A 49 -18.04 -7.58 1.75
CA TRP A 49 -17.42 -7.46 0.42
C TRP A 49 -16.01 -6.85 0.46
N ARG A 50 -15.70 -5.98 1.43
CA ARG A 50 -14.34 -5.41 1.60
C ARG A 50 -13.38 -6.46 2.13
N SER A 51 -13.84 -7.34 3.01
CA SER A 51 -13.06 -8.46 3.51
C SER A 51 -12.81 -9.47 2.40
N MET A 52 -13.84 -9.81 1.62
CA MET A 52 -13.69 -10.68 0.45
C MET A 52 -12.70 -10.15 -0.59
N LEU A 53 -12.68 -8.84 -0.85
CA LEU A 53 -11.70 -8.23 -1.75
C LEU A 53 -10.29 -8.30 -1.17
N PHE A 54 -10.14 -8.03 0.14
CA PHE A 54 -8.85 -8.09 0.82
C PHE A 54 -8.22 -9.47 0.77
N ASP A 55 -9.03 -10.51 1.01
CA ASP A 55 -8.59 -11.90 0.98
C ASP A 55 -8.13 -12.30 -0.44
N LYS A 56 -8.63 -11.61 -1.47
CA LYS A 56 -8.19 -11.73 -2.87
C LYS A 56 -7.06 -10.77 -3.26
N GLY A 57 -6.50 -10.03 -2.31
CA GLY A 57 -5.40 -9.11 -2.52
C GLY A 57 -5.78 -7.71 -2.99
N VAL A 58 -7.03 -7.29 -2.85
CA VAL A 58 -7.48 -5.94 -3.21
C VAL A 58 -7.93 -5.19 -1.96
N ASP A 59 -7.20 -4.15 -1.56
CA ASP A 59 -7.57 -3.26 -0.47
C ASP A 59 -8.03 -1.89 -0.99
N LEU A 60 -9.30 -1.56 -0.77
CA LEU A 60 -9.91 -0.30 -1.23
C LEU A 60 -9.89 0.74 -0.12
N GLN A 61 -9.42 1.95 -0.40
CA GLN A 61 -9.42 3.06 0.55
C GLN A 61 -10.28 4.23 0.07
N LEU A 62 -11.03 4.82 1.00
CA LEU A 62 -11.73 6.09 0.80
C LEU A 62 -11.42 6.98 2.00
N VAL A 63 -10.78 8.11 1.75
CA VAL A 63 -10.46 9.11 2.77
C VAL A 63 -11.08 10.43 2.39
N TYR A 64 -11.69 11.10 3.36
CA TYR A 64 -12.26 12.42 3.20
C TYR A 64 -11.70 13.35 4.28
N VAL A 65 -11.16 14.49 3.86
CA VAL A 65 -10.64 15.54 4.74
C VAL A 65 -11.36 16.83 4.38
N SER A 66 -11.82 17.54 5.40
CA SER A 66 -12.61 18.75 5.25
C SER A 66 -12.12 19.80 6.22
N GLU A 67 -11.86 21.01 5.73
CA GLU A 67 -11.28 22.10 6.51
C GLU A 67 -12.08 23.39 6.30
N SER A 68 -12.72 23.84 7.36
CA SER A 68 -13.41 25.13 7.42
C SER A 68 -12.58 26.11 8.24
N ALA A 69 -12.44 27.34 7.76
CA ALA A 69 -11.71 28.38 8.48
C ALA A 69 -12.54 29.66 8.53
N TYR A 70 -12.49 30.36 9.67
CA TYR A 70 -13.15 31.65 9.88
C TYR A 70 -12.13 32.74 10.22
N ASN A 71 -12.20 33.87 9.51
CA ASN A 71 -11.40 35.05 9.85
C ASN A 71 -12.12 35.94 10.88
N LEU A 72 -11.61 35.96 12.12
CA LEU A 72 -12.10 36.84 13.19
C LEU A 72 -11.67 38.31 13.03
N GLY A 73 -10.61 38.60 12.27
CA GLY A 73 -10.09 39.96 12.08
C GLY A 73 -8.72 40.00 11.41
N GLY A 74 -8.40 41.14 10.79
CA GLY A 74 -7.25 41.30 9.91
C GLY A 74 -7.62 41.11 8.43
N GLY A 75 -6.67 41.38 7.53
CA GLY A 75 -6.89 41.36 6.09
C GLY A 75 -7.93 42.37 5.62
N THR A 76 -8.67 42.03 4.57
CA THR A 76 -9.63 42.90 3.88
C THR A 76 -11.09 42.65 4.25
N LYS A 77 -11.44 41.46 4.77
CA LYS A 77 -12.82 41.08 5.15
C LYS A 77 -12.84 39.89 6.11
N GLN A 78 -13.88 39.83 6.94
CA GLN A 78 -14.19 38.70 7.81
C GLN A 78 -15.17 37.75 7.10
N LEU A 79 -14.83 36.47 6.99
CA LEU A 79 -15.63 35.47 6.30
C LEU A 79 -15.23 34.05 6.73
N VAL A 80 -16.12 33.10 6.43
CA VAL A 80 -15.85 31.67 6.52
C VAL A 80 -15.57 31.15 5.12
N ASP A 81 -14.51 30.38 4.97
CA ASP A 81 -14.23 29.62 3.76
C ASP A 81 -14.04 28.14 4.09
N TYR A 82 -14.10 27.33 3.03
CA TYR A 82 -14.17 25.89 3.10
C TYR A 82 -13.36 25.25 1.97
N THR A 83 -12.67 24.16 2.27
CA THR A 83 -12.06 23.30 1.26
C THR A 83 -12.04 21.84 1.73
N ASP A 84 -11.97 20.91 0.79
CA ASP A 84 -11.89 19.49 1.08
C ASP A 84 -10.93 18.74 0.16
N GLN A 85 -10.67 17.50 0.55
CA GLN A 85 -10.02 16.48 -0.26
C GLN A 85 -10.73 15.15 -0.12
N VAL A 86 -11.07 14.54 -1.25
CA VAL A 86 -11.44 13.12 -1.35
C VAL A 86 -10.25 12.36 -1.91
N ALA A 87 -9.85 11.27 -1.27
CA ALA A 87 -8.86 10.33 -1.79
C ALA A 87 -9.49 8.94 -1.98
N VAL A 88 -9.37 8.39 -3.19
CA VAL A 88 -9.78 7.03 -3.52
C VAL A 88 -8.54 6.25 -3.88
N GLY A 89 -8.25 5.21 -3.10
CA GLY A 89 -7.05 4.40 -3.22
C GLY A 89 -7.37 2.93 -3.43
N THR A 90 -6.45 2.22 -4.08
CA THR A 90 -6.44 0.77 -4.12
C THR A 90 -5.02 0.24 -4.00
N THR A 91 -4.82 -0.67 -3.06
CA THR A 91 -3.60 -1.47 -2.93
C THR A 91 -3.87 -2.87 -3.48
N PHE A 92 -2.98 -3.34 -4.34
CA PHE A 92 -3.00 -4.68 -4.91
C PHE A 92 -1.84 -5.51 -4.34
N ASP A 93 -2.16 -6.55 -3.58
CA ASP A 93 -1.23 -7.59 -3.13
C ASP A 93 -1.09 -8.61 -4.27
N LEU A 94 0.04 -8.55 -4.98
CA LEU A 94 0.27 -9.37 -6.16
C LEU A 94 0.62 -10.82 -5.81
N GLU A 95 1.00 -11.10 -4.57
CA GLU A 95 1.19 -12.49 -4.11
C GLU A 95 -0.15 -13.20 -4.07
N ARG A 96 -1.18 -12.55 -3.53
CA ARG A 96 -2.54 -13.10 -3.51
C ARG A 96 -3.20 -13.13 -4.90
N ILE A 97 -2.91 -12.15 -5.77
CA ILE A 97 -3.58 -12.04 -7.08
C ILE A 97 -2.91 -12.93 -8.14
N VAL A 98 -1.58 -12.91 -8.25
CA VAL A 98 -0.83 -13.59 -9.33
C VAL A 98 0.35 -14.44 -8.83
N GLY A 99 0.55 -14.56 -7.53
CA GLY A 99 1.66 -15.33 -6.95
C GLY A 99 3.03 -14.64 -7.01
N LEU A 100 3.07 -13.34 -7.31
CA LEU A 100 4.32 -12.59 -7.27
C LEU A 100 4.62 -12.24 -5.81
N LYS A 101 5.53 -13.02 -5.20
CA LYS A 101 5.88 -12.95 -3.78
C LYS A 101 6.28 -11.53 -3.37
N ASP A 102 5.83 -11.06 -2.21
CA ASP A 102 6.25 -9.79 -1.58
C ASP A 102 6.13 -8.53 -2.49
N ALA A 103 5.12 -8.49 -3.35
CA ALA A 103 4.94 -7.42 -4.34
C ALA A 103 3.60 -6.72 -4.25
N VAL A 104 3.63 -5.38 -4.37
CA VAL A 104 2.45 -4.52 -4.23
C VAL A 104 2.39 -3.45 -5.31
N ILE A 105 1.20 -3.16 -5.79
CA ILE A 105 0.89 -1.94 -6.57
C ILE A 105 -0.05 -1.06 -5.78
N GLN A 106 0.23 0.24 -5.71
CA GLN A 106 -0.70 1.25 -5.21
C GLN A 106 -1.14 2.17 -6.32
N VAL A 107 -2.44 2.46 -6.36
CA VAL A 107 -3.01 3.54 -7.17
C VAL A 107 -3.91 4.39 -6.31
N THR A 108 -3.69 5.71 -6.29
CA THR A 108 -4.51 6.66 -5.53
C THR A 108 -4.81 7.88 -6.38
N TYR A 109 -6.09 8.22 -6.47
CA TYR A 109 -6.56 9.49 -6.98
C TYR A 109 -7.01 10.39 -5.84
N THR A 110 -6.69 11.67 -5.91
CA THR A 110 -7.30 12.67 -5.03
C THR A 110 -8.04 13.72 -5.84
N SER A 111 -9.12 14.23 -5.29
CA SER A 111 -9.83 15.42 -5.76
C SER A 111 -9.85 16.43 -4.62
N ARG A 112 -9.53 17.68 -4.92
CA ARG A 112 -9.66 18.80 -3.98
C ARG A 112 -10.67 19.80 -4.53
N ALA A 113 -11.50 20.36 -3.67
CA ALA A 113 -12.40 21.45 -4.02
C ALA A 113 -12.48 22.51 -2.92
N GLY A 114 -12.95 23.71 -3.28
CA GLY A 114 -13.22 24.80 -2.35
C GLY A 114 -12.32 26.02 -2.51
N ARG A 115 -12.27 26.82 -1.47
CA ARG A 115 -11.72 28.18 -1.43
C ARG A 115 -10.66 28.32 -0.33
N ASN A 116 -9.81 29.33 -0.47
CA ASN A 116 -8.74 29.61 0.47
C ASN A 116 -9.04 30.90 1.22
N LEU A 117 -9.25 30.78 2.53
CA LEU A 117 -9.49 31.93 3.39
C LEU A 117 -8.37 32.98 3.29
N VAL A 118 -7.11 32.55 3.14
CA VAL A 118 -5.95 33.45 3.09
C VAL A 118 -6.02 34.37 1.88
N ASP A 119 -6.29 33.81 0.70
CA ASP A 119 -6.38 34.58 -0.54
C ASP A 119 -7.64 35.43 -0.55
N ASP A 120 -8.76 34.84 -0.15
CA ASP A 120 -10.04 35.52 -0.19
C ASP A 120 -10.08 36.69 0.78
N ALA A 121 -9.63 36.55 2.02
CA ALA A 121 -9.55 37.65 2.98
C ALA A 121 -8.26 38.49 2.85
N ASN A 122 -7.36 38.18 1.92
CA ASN A 122 -6.05 38.83 1.74
C ASN A 122 -5.28 38.93 3.07
N LEU A 123 -5.13 37.79 3.76
CA LEU A 123 -4.48 37.72 5.08
C LEU A 123 -2.96 37.82 5.00
N GLY A 124 -2.36 37.58 3.83
CA GLY A 124 -0.92 37.70 3.60
C GLY A 124 -0.08 36.65 4.34
N THR A 125 -0.68 35.54 4.79
CA THR A 125 0.05 34.46 5.45
C THR A 125 0.73 33.57 4.43
N PHE A 126 1.98 33.17 4.71
CA PHE A 126 2.70 32.21 3.87
C PHE A 126 2.35 30.75 4.16
N GLN A 127 1.86 30.47 5.38
CA GLN A 127 1.34 29.15 5.72
C GLN A 127 -0.15 29.06 5.37
N LEU A 128 -0.55 27.87 4.94
CA LEU A 128 -1.95 27.54 4.69
C LEU A 128 -2.66 27.34 6.02
N VAL A 129 -3.76 28.07 6.22
CA VAL A 129 -4.71 27.80 7.32
C VAL A 129 -5.67 26.65 6.98
N GLN A 130 -5.73 26.30 5.69
CA GLN A 130 -6.43 25.13 5.15
C GLN A 130 -5.42 24.34 4.29
N GLU A 131 -4.79 23.32 4.88
CA GLU A 131 -3.76 22.46 4.27
C GLU A 131 -4.25 21.75 3.00
N VAL A 132 -5.52 21.38 2.95
CA VAL A 132 -6.07 20.68 1.78
C VAL A 132 -6.35 21.61 0.61
N TRP A 133 -6.24 22.93 0.78
CA TRP A 133 -6.32 23.83 -0.36
C TRP A 133 -5.02 23.82 -1.18
N GLY A 134 -5.16 23.88 -2.51
CA GLY A 134 -4.06 24.18 -3.42
C GLY A 134 -3.86 23.15 -4.52
N ARG A 135 -2.77 23.32 -5.27
CA ARG A 135 -2.37 22.47 -6.40
C ARG A 135 -3.47 22.28 -7.47
N GLY A 136 -4.34 23.29 -7.63
CA GLY A 136 -5.26 23.42 -8.77
C GLY A 136 -6.72 23.05 -8.53
N GLN A 137 -7.12 22.50 -7.37
CA GLN A 137 -8.53 22.09 -7.12
C GLN A 137 -9.09 21.16 -8.21
N VAL A 138 -8.33 20.12 -8.55
CA VAL A 138 -8.60 19.17 -9.63
C VAL A 138 -8.43 17.73 -9.17
N VAL A 139 -8.95 16.78 -9.96
CA VAL A 139 -8.65 15.36 -9.81
C VAL A 139 -7.22 15.08 -10.25
N ARG A 140 -6.47 14.30 -9.46
CA ARG A 140 -5.06 13.98 -9.69
C ARG A 140 -4.76 12.55 -9.34
N LEU A 141 -3.95 11.88 -10.16
CA LEU A 141 -3.24 10.67 -9.77
C LEU A 141 -2.12 11.09 -8.81
N THR A 142 -2.26 10.76 -7.53
CA THR A 142 -1.31 11.16 -6.48
C THR A 142 -0.35 10.05 -6.09
N GLN A 143 -0.75 8.80 -6.28
CA GLN A 143 0.12 7.65 -6.10
C GLN A 143 -0.09 6.69 -7.27
N MET A 144 1.01 6.29 -7.89
CA MET A 144 1.10 5.15 -8.78
C MET A 144 2.50 4.59 -8.63
N TRP A 145 2.63 3.48 -7.93
CA TRP A 145 3.93 2.87 -7.68
C TRP A 145 3.80 1.35 -7.58
N PHE A 146 4.93 0.69 -7.84
CA PHE A 146 5.13 -0.73 -7.63
C PHE A 146 6.28 -0.90 -6.63
N GLN A 147 6.11 -1.81 -5.68
CA GLN A 147 7.12 -2.16 -4.70
C GLN A 147 7.30 -3.68 -4.68
N GLN A 148 8.55 -4.12 -4.53
CA GLN A 148 8.92 -5.52 -4.45
C GLN A 148 9.98 -5.68 -3.37
N LYS A 149 9.69 -6.49 -2.36
CA LYS A 149 10.68 -6.78 -1.32
C LYS A 149 11.56 -7.96 -1.73
N TYR A 150 12.79 -7.97 -1.23
CA TYR A 150 13.76 -9.04 -1.44
C TYR A 150 14.49 -9.39 -0.14
N PHE A 151 14.98 -10.63 -0.07
CA PHE A 151 15.78 -11.15 1.05
C PHE A 151 15.11 -10.94 2.41
N ASP A 152 13.85 -11.37 2.53
CA ASP A 152 13.05 -11.27 3.77
C ASP A 152 12.99 -9.84 4.33
N ASP A 153 12.60 -8.89 3.48
CA ASP A 153 12.42 -7.45 3.79
C ASP A 153 13.73 -6.67 4.08
N LEU A 154 14.90 -7.25 3.76
CA LEU A 154 16.18 -6.53 3.87
C LEU A 154 16.29 -5.42 2.81
N ILE A 155 15.64 -5.60 1.66
CA ILE A 155 15.61 -4.64 0.55
C ILE A 155 14.16 -4.39 0.14
N ASN A 156 13.80 -3.10 0.01
CA ASN A 156 12.49 -2.59 -0.40
C ASN A 156 12.57 -1.69 -1.64
#